data_AF-A0A7U1GFU6-F1
#
_entry.id   AF-A0A7U1GFU6-F1
#
_cell.length_a   1.000
_cell.length_b   1.000
_cell.length_c   1.000
_cell.angle_alpha   90.00
_cell.angle_beta   90.00
_cell.angle_gamma   90.00
#
_symmetry.space_group_name_H-M   'P 1'
#
loop_
_entity.id
_entity.type
_entity.pdbx_description
1 polymer ?
#
loop_
_entity_poly.entity_id
_entity_poly.type
_entity_poly.pdbx_seq_one_letter_code
_entity_poly.pdbx_strand_id
1 'polypeptide(L)'
;LPGSQYTPPSAQPILTIDLDDQASLIRYESLLRGKGGIYSLVNTVNGKRYIGSAKDFYIRLNEHLMYKNNSNVALQKAFVKYGYGKFKIYIYEYFTYESKIISHKSLTEL
;
A
#
# COMPACT_ATOMS: atom_id res chain seq x y z
N LEU A 1 37.91 11.35 -3.17
CA LEU A 1 36.58 11.89 -3.47
C LEU A 1 35.57 11.17 -2.59
N PRO A 2 34.90 11.83 -1.65
CA PRO A 2 33.87 11.17 -0.83
C PRO A 2 32.69 10.80 -1.73
N GLY A 3 32.28 9.53 -1.66
CA GLY A 3 31.28 8.93 -2.54
C GLY A 3 29.99 9.74 -2.55
N SER A 4 29.56 10.13 -3.74
CA SER A 4 28.23 10.68 -3.97
C SER A 4 27.20 9.71 -3.39
N GLN A 5 26.50 10.11 -2.33
CA GLN A 5 25.33 9.39 -1.88
C GLN A 5 24.33 9.43 -3.03
N TYR A 6 24.15 8.31 -3.71
CA TYR A 6 23.03 8.14 -4.62
C TYR A 6 21.76 8.19 -3.76
N THR A 7 21.13 9.35 -3.71
CA THR A 7 19.74 9.47 -3.27
C THR A 7 18.90 9.03 -4.47
N PRO A 8 18.28 7.83 -4.45
CA PRO A 8 17.35 7.47 -5.51
C PRO A 8 16.29 8.57 -5.62
N PRO A 9 15.85 8.94 -6.83
CA PRO A 9 14.72 9.85 -6.98
C PRO A 9 13.60 9.30 -6.12
N SER A 10 13.22 10.06 -5.09
CA SER A 10 12.23 9.62 -4.12
C SER A 10 10.99 9.23 -4.89
N ALA A 11 10.65 7.94 -4.91
CA ALA A 11 9.45 7.45 -5.59
C ALA A 11 8.27 8.27 -5.06
N GLN A 12 7.80 9.22 -5.88
CA GLN A 12 6.75 10.14 -5.46
C GLN A 12 5.46 9.32 -5.41
N PRO A 13 4.69 9.42 -4.31
CA PRO A 13 3.43 8.72 -4.22
C PRO A 13 2.46 9.26 -5.27
N ILE A 14 1.82 8.36 -6.00
CA ILE A 14 0.76 8.68 -6.97
C ILE A 14 -0.49 9.16 -6.24
N LEU A 15 -0.75 8.57 -5.07
CA LEU A 15 -1.87 8.94 -4.20
C LEU A 15 -1.42 8.97 -2.74
N THR A 16 -1.86 9.99 -2.02
CA THR A 16 -1.69 10.09 -0.56
C THR A 16 -3.06 10.12 0.09
N ILE A 17 -3.23 9.35 1.15
CA ILE A 17 -4.46 9.24 1.92
C ILE A 17 -4.13 9.51 3.37
N ASP A 18 -4.82 10.50 3.94
CA ASP A 18 -4.79 10.76 5.36
C ASP A 18 -5.79 9.83 6.06
N LEU A 19 -5.33 9.21 7.16
CA LEU A 19 -6.17 8.36 8.00
C LEU A 19 -6.56 9.17 9.23
N ASP A 20 -7.80 9.62 9.32
CA ASP A 20 -8.31 10.23 10.56
C ASP A 20 -8.86 9.15 11.51
N ASP A 21 -9.54 8.18 10.93
CA ASP A 21 -10.22 7.08 11.60
C ASP A 21 -10.26 5.82 10.70
N GLN A 22 -10.93 4.77 11.17
CA GLN A 22 -11.11 3.52 10.42
C GLN A 22 -12.02 3.69 9.17
N ALA A 23 -12.90 4.69 9.16
CA ALA A 23 -13.86 4.94 8.08
C ALA A 23 -13.27 5.82 6.96
N SER A 24 -12.08 6.39 7.17
CA SER A 24 -11.43 7.33 6.26
C SER A 24 -11.26 6.76 4.85
N LEU A 25 -11.12 5.45 4.70
CA LEU A 25 -11.02 4.78 3.40
C LEU A 25 -12.29 4.88 2.54
N ILE A 26 -13.48 5.08 3.12
CA ILE A 26 -14.74 5.19 2.39
C ILE A 26 -14.68 6.36 1.40
N ARG A 27 -14.05 7.47 1.79
CA ARG A 27 -13.87 8.67 0.94
C ARG A 27 -13.04 8.39 -0.31
N TYR A 28 -12.20 7.36 -0.27
CA TYR A 28 -11.28 6.97 -1.32
C TYR A 28 -11.69 5.67 -2.02
N GLU A 29 -12.88 5.14 -1.73
CA GLU A 29 -13.32 3.84 -2.25
C GLU A 29 -13.24 3.77 -3.77
N SER A 30 -13.73 4.77 -4.50
CA SER A 30 -13.68 4.83 -5.96
C SER A 30 -12.26 4.87 -6.54
N LEU A 31 -11.29 5.34 -5.75
CA LEU A 31 -9.89 5.42 -6.15
C LEU A 31 -9.12 4.13 -5.84
N LEU A 32 -9.61 3.31 -4.90
CA LEU A 32 -8.92 2.14 -4.37
C LEU A 32 -9.54 0.81 -4.83
N ARG A 33 -10.87 0.74 -4.91
CA ARG A 33 -11.60 -0.48 -5.22
C ARG A 33 -11.30 -0.92 -6.66
N GLY A 34 -11.01 -2.20 -6.83
CA GLY A 34 -10.63 -2.80 -8.11
C GLY A 34 -9.23 -2.41 -8.60
N LYS A 35 -8.45 -1.64 -7.82
CA LYS A 35 -7.07 -1.28 -8.15
C LYS A 35 -6.10 -1.96 -7.20
N GLY A 36 -5.08 -2.60 -7.76
CA GLY A 36 -3.98 -3.22 -7.02
C GLY A 36 -2.67 -2.49 -7.28
N GLY A 37 -1.62 -2.86 -6.56
CA GLY A 37 -0.30 -2.29 -6.71
C GLY A 37 0.53 -2.28 -5.43
N ILE A 38 1.49 -1.36 -5.37
CA ILE A 38 2.42 -1.17 -4.23
C ILE A 38 2.02 0.05 -3.42
N TYR A 39 2.00 -0.11 -2.11
CA TYR A 39 1.64 0.95 -1.17
C TYR A 39 2.51 0.92 0.10
N SER A 40 2.44 1.99 0.88
CA SER A 40 3.00 2.02 2.22
C SER A 40 2.09 2.71 3.22
N LEU A 41 2.19 2.31 4.49
CA LEU A 41 1.66 3.06 5.62
C LEU A 41 2.82 3.66 6.40
N VAL A 42 2.81 4.97 6.59
CA VAL A 42 3.89 5.69 7.28
C VAL A 42 3.32 6.32 8.53
N ASN A 43 3.96 6.03 9.66
CA ASN A 43 3.71 6.72 10.91
C ASN A 43 4.40 8.09 10.87
N THR A 44 3.64 9.17 11.00
CA THR A 44 4.14 10.54 10.90
C THR A 44 4.87 11.01 12.16
N VAL A 45 4.75 10.29 13.28
CA VAL A 45 5.46 10.61 14.54
C VAL A 45 6.92 10.16 14.49
N ASN A 46 7.20 9.00 13.89
CA ASN A 46 8.54 8.41 13.92
C ASN A 46 9.12 8.04 12.54
N GLY A 47 8.36 8.27 11.46
CA GLY A 47 8.78 7.99 10.09
C GLY A 47 8.86 6.50 9.72
N LYS A 48 8.54 5.58 10.65
CA LYS A 48 8.53 4.14 10.35
C LYS A 48 7.45 3.84 9.32
N ARG A 49 7.77 2.93 8.41
CA ARG A 49 6.90 2.55 7.29
C ARG A 49 6.68 1.05 7.23
N TYR A 50 5.44 0.67 6.93
CA TYR A 50 5.10 -0.65 6.42
C TYR A 50 4.94 -0.53 4.90
N ILE A 51 5.55 -1.41 4.13
CA ILE A 51 5.39 -1.48 2.67
C ILE A 51 4.70 -2.79 2.35
N GLY A 52 3.69 -2.74 1.49
CA GLY A 52 2.94 -3.91 1.07
C GLY A 52 2.50 -3.82 -0.39
N SER A 53 2.02 -4.95 -0.89
CA SER A 53 1.33 -5.03 -2.18
C SER A 53 -0.10 -5.51 -1.97
N ALA A 54 -0.99 -5.17 -2.90
CA ALA A 54 -2.38 -5.59 -2.87
C ALA A 54 -2.89 -5.84 -4.30
N LYS A 55 -3.81 -6.80 -4.46
CA LYS A 55 -4.60 -6.93 -5.70
C LYS A 55 -5.76 -5.94 -5.74
N ASP A 56 -6.31 -5.63 -4.57
CA ASP A 56 -7.32 -4.60 -4.35
C ASP A 56 -6.91 -3.82 -3.09
N PHE A 57 -6.60 -2.54 -3.26
CA PHE A 57 -6.16 -1.69 -2.15
C PHE A 57 -7.26 -1.48 -1.13
N TYR A 58 -8.51 -1.31 -1.55
CA TYR A 58 -9.63 -1.02 -0.64
C TYR A 58 -9.82 -2.18 0.34
N ILE A 59 -9.85 -3.41 -0.17
CA ILE A 59 -9.99 -4.61 0.66
C ILE A 59 -8.78 -4.73 1.60
N ARG A 60 -7.56 -4.67 1.05
CA ARG A 60 -6.34 -4.93 1.82
C ARG A 60 -6.09 -3.88 2.90
N LEU A 61 -6.32 -2.61 2.60
CA LEU A 61 -6.17 -1.53 3.57
C LEU A 61 -7.23 -1.64 4.67
N ASN A 62 -8.48 -1.97 4.32
CA ASN A 62 -9.52 -2.17 5.32
C ASN A 62 -9.19 -3.33 6.27
N GLU A 63 -8.61 -4.43 5.78
CA GLU A 63 -8.11 -5.53 6.63
C GLU A 63 -7.00 -5.10 7.60
N HIS A 64 -6.17 -4.13 7.23
CA HIS A 64 -5.14 -3.60 8.12
C HIS A 64 -5.73 -2.68 9.20
N LEU A 65 -6.76 -1.89 8.86
CA LEU A 65 -7.43 -0.99 9.80
C LEU A 65 -8.35 -1.76 10.75
N MET A 66 -8.98 -2.83 10.28
CA MET A 66 -9.82 -3.71 11.10
C MET A 66 -8.94 -4.61 11.98
N TYR A 67 -8.99 -4.38 13.29
CA TYR A 67 -8.19 -5.12 14.29
C TYR A 67 -8.34 -6.65 14.23
N LYS A 68 -9.47 -7.15 13.70
CA LYS A 68 -9.85 -8.57 13.74
C LYS A 68 -8.97 -9.52 12.91
N ASN A 69 -8.19 -9.04 11.94
CA ASN A 69 -7.55 -9.93 10.96
C ASN A 69 -6.07 -10.27 11.23
N ASN A 70 -5.47 -9.81 12.34
CA ASN A 70 -4.05 -10.08 12.72
C ASN A 70 -3.04 -9.99 11.55
N SER A 71 -3.32 -9.16 10.56
CA SER A 71 -2.61 -9.15 9.28
C SER A 71 -1.16 -8.72 9.44
N ASN A 72 -0.89 -7.84 10.39
CA ASN A 72 0.43 -7.50 10.87
C ASN A 72 0.37 -6.98 12.31
N VAL A 73 0.83 -7.78 13.26
CA VAL A 73 0.79 -7.45 14.70
C VAL A 73 1.58 -6.19 15.02
N ALA A 74 2.70 -5.95 14.35
CA ALA A 74 3.53 -4.76 14.61
C ALA A 74 2.82 -3.48 14.14
N LEU A 75 2.19 -3.52 12.95
CA LEU A 75 1.41 -2.40 12.43
C LEU A 75 0.18 -2.13 13.30
N GLN A 76 -0.55 -3.16 13.72
CA GLN A 76 -1.72 -3.02 14.59
C GLN A 76 -1.35 -2.43 15.96
N LYS A 77 -0.26 -2.91 16.59
CA LYS A 77 0.26 -2.31 17.83
C LYS A 77 0.63 -0.84 17.63
N ALA A 78 1.16 -0.47 16.46
CA ALA A 78 1.47 0.91 16.15
C ALA A 78 0.20 1.77 16.00
N PHE A 79 -0.87 1.27 15.37
CA PHE A 79 -2.16 1.96 15.32
C PHE A 79 -2.74 2.19 16.71
N VAL A 80 -2.72 1.18 17.59
CA VAL A 80 -3.19 1.33 18.98
C VAL A 80 -2.35 2.35 19.75
N LYS A 81 -1.03 2.36 19.53
CA LYS A 81 -0.11 3.25 20.26
C LYS A 81 -0.24 4.73 19.85
N TYR A 82 -0.41 5.02 18.56
CA TYR A 82 -0.33 6.39 18.04
C TYR A 82 -1.67 6.94 17.53
N GLY A 83 -2.67 6.08 17.34
CA GLY A 83 -3.94 6.43 16.68
C GLY A 83 -3.82 6.49 15.16
N TYR A 84 -4.95 6.37 14.46
CA TYR A 84 -5.01 6.41 13.00
C TYR A 84 -4.57 7.75 12.42
N GLY A 85 -4.97 8.87 13.04
CA GLY A 85 -4.59 10.27 12.74
C GLY A 85 -3.08 10.55 12.60
N LYS A 86 -2.23 9.60 13.00
CA LYS A 86 -0.77 9.68 12.89
C LYS A 86 -0.20 8.79 11.80
N PHE A 87 -1.03 8.31 10.89
CA PHE A 87 -0.62 7.51 9.75
C PHE A 87 -1.10 8.13 8.44
N LYS A 88 -0.26 7.97 7.41
CA LYS A 88 -0.61 8.28 6.03
C LYS A 88 -0.39 7.03 5.18
N ILE A 89 -1.29 6.79 4.23
CA ILE A 89 -1.10 5.77 3.20
C ILE A 89 -0.59 6.45 1.94
N TYR A 90 0.43 5.84 1.33
CA TYR A 90 1.00 6.26 0.07
C TYR A 90 0.88 5.12 -0.94
N ILE A 91 0.26 5.39 -2.09
CA ILE A 91 0.26 4.47 -3.23
C ILE A 91 1.41 4.88 -4.16
N TYR A 92 2.30 3.95 -4.49
CA TYR A 92 3.47 4.22 -5.33
C TYR A 92 3.31 3.71 -6.75
N GLU A 93 2.58 2.61 -6.93
CA GLU A 93 2.42 1.95 -8.23
C GLU A 93 1.05 1.30 -8.29
N TYR A 94 0.42 1.32 -9.46
CA TYR A 94 -0.76 0.51 -9.76
C TYR A 94 -0.34 -0.69 -10.60
N PHE A 95 -0.81 -1.88 -10.26
CA PHE A 95 -0.68 -3.03 -11.13
C PHE A 95 -1.53 -2.81 -12.37
N THR A 96 -0.89 -2.73 -13.52
CA THR A 96 -1.57 -2.86 -14.81
C THR A 96 -1.74 -4.35 -15.06
N TYR A 97 -2.99 -4.82 -15.08
CA TYR A 97 -3.30 -6.11 -15.68
C TYR A 97 -3.28 -5.95 -17.20
N GLU A 98 -2.14 -5.56 -17.77
CA GLU A 98 -1.86 -5.93 -19.15
C GLU A 98 -1.61 -7.43 -19.14
N SER A 99 -2.69 -8.13 -19.41
CA SER A 99 -2.77 -9.57 -19.41
C SER A 99 -1.62 -10.17 -20.23
N LYS A 100 -0.65 -10.81 -19.56
CA LYS A 100 -0.02 -12.02 -20.11
C LYS A 100 -1.11 -13.08 -20.26
N ILE A 101 -1.98 -12.92 -21.26
CA ILE A 101 -2.56 -14.08 -21.92
C ILE A 101 -1.43 -14.64 -22.78
N ILE A 102 -0.51 -15.37 -22.14
CA ILE A 102 0.19 -16.41 -22.88
C ILE A 102 -0.89 -17.43 -23.14
N SER A 103 -1.48 -17.34 -24.32
CA SER A 103 -2.37 -18.38 -24.84
C SER A 103 -1.69 -19.72 -24.58
N HIS A 104 -2.41 -20.64 -23.97
CA HIS A 104 -1.97 -22.02 -23.72
C HIS A 104 -1.48 -22.74 -25.00
N LYS A 105 -1.67 -22.15 -26.19
CA LYS A 105 -1.12 -22.64 -27.46
C LYS A 105 0.41 -22.61 -27.55
N SER A 106 1.11 -21.79 -26.78
CA SER A 106 2.58 -21.68 -26.90
C SER A 106 3.37 -22.73 -26.11
N LEU A 107 2.70 -23.63 -25.38
CA LEU A 107 3.35 -24.71 -24.61
C LEU A 107 3.23 -26.10 -25.28
N THR A 108 2.57 -26.18 -26.44
CA THR A 108 2.39 -27.44 -27.19
C THR A 108 3.15 -27.49 -28.51
N GLU A 109 3.93 -26.47 -28.86
CA GLU A 109 4.88 -26.58 -29.96
C GLU A 109 6.23 -27.05 -29.40
N LEU A 110 6.37 -28.38 -29.43
CA LEU A 110 7.56 -29.21 -29.26
C LEU A 110 8.74 -28.73 -30.11
#